data_AF-A0A3Q4G3C8-F1
#
_entry.id   AF-A0A3Q4G3C8-F1
#
_cell.length_a   1.000
_cell.length_b   1.000
_cell.length_c   1.000
_cell.angle_alpha   90.00
_cell.angle_beta   90.00
_cell.angle_gamma   90.00
#
_symmetry.space_group_name_H-M   'P 1'
#
loop_
_entity.id
_entity.type
_entity.pdbx_description
1 polymer ?
#
loop_
_entity_poly.entity_id
_entity_poly.type
_entity_poly.pdbx_seq_one_letter_code
_entity_poly.pdbx_strand_id
1 'polypeptide(L)'
;RAVNDIYDKVDFSGIQLINFQVKSLRVMTEEDKNDPLSPLYIGPEKLLSLYSENNWSNFCLSYLLTDRDYSGVLGLAWEGKANWGGVCSKPATLKNGVKCTLNTGLVTIQNYGQFLPPRRVQLTLAHELGHSLGSPHDEGANCGNLGSNGGKGRYLMFPYATDGARENNDKFSPCSIKHVSNILKLKKDDCFTSDQPICGNQIIEEGEECDVGNKDADLCCYSAKEPVGIQCHLKPRKICQGLCCGQKCEFKPEGQRCNEETDCQKASVCSGLSPLCPKPAAKENLTVCSQGTRVCLKGHHLEKCDCPGDSMRDKCHMCCQKPQPETCASTTSSVLSDHFHKKVLPLVGGAPCSGNRGYCDKFHVCRILDADGPIARLKNSFLHLDDFDDVGEWMKAHWWAILLAILTLSGVMG
;
A
#
# COMPACT_ATOMS: atom_id res chain seq x y z
N ARG A 1 0.99 -13.04 1.41
CA ARG A 1 1.62 -13.66 0.20
C ARG A 1 2.25 -12.65 -0.76
N ALA A 2 1.50 -11.81 -1.49
CA ALA A 2 2.11 -10.93 -2.51
C ALA A 2 3.19 -9.97 -1.99
N VAL A 3 3.03 -9.47 -0.75
CA VAL A 3 4.06 -8.69 -0.06
C VAL A 3 5.28 -9.57 0.26
N ASN A 4 5.09 -10.77 0.80
CA ASN A 4 6.18 -11.70 1.10
C ASN A 4 6.98 -12.05 -0.16
N ASP A 5 6.34 -12.19 -1.32
CA ASP A 5 7.02 -12.40 -2.61
C ASP A 5 8.02 -11.28 -2.96
N ILE A 6 7.91 -10.10 -2.34
CA ILE A 6 8.85 -8.98 -2.44
C ILE A 6 9.93 -9.10 -1.38
N TYR A 7 9.56 -9.20 -0.10
CA TYR A 7 10.49 -9.14 1.03
C TYR A 7 11.36 -10.39 1.17
N ASP A 8 10.84 -11.58 0.89
CA ASP A 8 11.56 -12.86 1.03
C ASP A 8 12.76 -12.96 0.09
N LYS A 9 12.76 -12.18 -1.01
CA LYS A 9 13.82 -12.17 -2.03
C LYS A 9 14.96 -11.20 -1.71
N VAL A 10 14.86 -10.43 -0.63
CA VAL A 10 15.78 -9.35 -0.31
C VAL A 10 16.75 -9.80 0.78
N ASP A 11 18.03 -9.54 0.56
CA ASP A 11 19.06 -9.69 1.58
C ASP A 11 19.29 -8.35 2.29
N PHE A 12 18.78 -8.23 3.51
CA PHE A 12 18.96 -7.06 4.37
C PHE A 12 20.26 -7.19 5.19
N SER A 13 21.41 -7.19 4.49
CA SER A 13 22.75 -7.25 5.08
C SER A 13 22.98 -8.48 5.96
N GLY A 14 22.64 -9.66 5.44
CA GLY A 14 22.73 -10.96 6.10
C GLY A 14 21.41 -11.42 6.75
N ILE A 15 20.38 -10.58 6.75
CA ILE A 15 19.03 -10.93 7.24
C ILE A 15 18.16 -11.24 6.01
N GLN A 16 17.80 -12.51 5.84
CA GLN A 16 17.04 -13.01 4.70
C GLN A 16 15.70 -13.61 5.16
N LEU A 17 14.80 -13.90 4.22
CA LEU A 17 13.50 -14.56 4.47
C LEU A 17 12.61 -13.78 5.45
N ILE A 18 12.56 -12.45 5.31
CA ILE A 18 11.64 -11.61 6.07
C ILE A 18 10.23 -11.76 5.49
N ASN A 19 9.36 -12.42 6.25
CA ASN A 19 7.98 -12.66 5.89
C ASN A 19 7.02 -11.88 6.81
N PHE A 20 5.77 -11.71 6.35
CA PHE A 20 4.67 -11.20 7.16
C PHE A 20 3.55 -12.23 7.23
N GLN A 21 3.04 -12.43 8.44
CA GLN A 21 1.92 -13.31 8.72
C GLN A 21 0.82 -12.54 9.47
N VAL A 22 -0.44 -12.81 9.11
CA VAL A 22 -1.58 -12.18 9.77
C VAL A 22 -1.89 -12.94 11.04
N LYS A 23 -1.65 -12.32 12.19
CA LYS A 23 -2.00 -12.90 13.49
C LYS A 23 -3.48 -12.71 13.85
N SER A 24 -4.10 -11.64 13.38
CA SER A 24 -5.50 -11.34 13.63
C SER A 24 -6.07 -10.51 12.49
N LEU A 25 -7.29 -10.84 12.07
CA LEU A 25 -8.05 -10.12 11.05
C LEU A 25 -9.40 -9.71 11.63
N ARG A 26 -9.66 -8.40 11.66
CA ARG A 26 -10.95 -7.84 12.07
C ARG A 26 -11.56 -7.08 10.89
N VAL A 27 -12.70 -7.57 10.41
CA VAL A 27 -13.50 -6.89 9.39
C VAL A 27 -14.65 -6.18 10.09
N MET A 28 -14.74 -4.86 9.91
CA MET A 28 -15.85 -4.06 10.43
C MET A 28 -16.98 -4.10 9.40
N THR A 29 -18.07 -4.81 9.71
CA THR A 29 -19.24 -4.96 8.82
C THR A 29 -20.40 -4.06 9.20
N GLU A 30 -20.46 -3.62 10.45
CA GLU A 30 -21.49 -2.73 10.97
C GLU A 30 -20.86 -1.38 11.34
N GLU A 31 -21.57 -0.31 11.03
CA GLU A 31 -21.13 1.05 11.35
C GLU A 31 -21.44 1.35 12.83
N ASP A 32 -20.41 1.27 13.68
CA ASP A 32 -20.51 1.75 15.05
C ASP A 32 -20.34 3.27 15.07
N LYS A 33 -21.43 4.00 15.27
CA LYS A 33 -21.41 5.48 15.31
C LYS A 33 -20.55 6.04 16.45
N ASN A 34 -20.25 5.24 17.47
CA ASN A 34 -19.40 5.65 18.58
C ASN A 34 -17.91 5.37 18.31
N ASP A 35 -17.57 4.59 17.29
CA ASP A 35 -16.19 4.34 16.92
C ASP A 35 -15.58 5.64 16.34
N PRO A 36 -14.50 6.18 16.93
CA PRO A 36 -13.82 7.38 16.42
C PRO A 36 -13.35 7.26 14.97
N LEU A 37 -13.20 6.03 14.46
CA LEU A 37 -12.81 5.74 13.09
C LEU A 37 -13.98 5.81 12.10
N SER A 38 -15.23 5.85 12.55
CA SER A 38 -16.42 5.81 11.70
C SER A 38 -16.66 7.05 10.83
N PRO A 39 -16.44 8.30 11.30
CA PRO A 39 -16.73 9.48 10.49
C PRO A 39 -16.07 9.43 9.10
N LEU A 40 -16.85 9.69 8.04
CA LEU A 40 -16.40 9.51 6.65
C LEU A 40 -15.34 10.53 6.22
N TYR A 41 -15.40 11.75 6.74
CA TYR A 41 -14.54 12.87 6.35
C TYR A 41 -13.37 13.07 7.33
N ILE A 42 -12.56 12.03 7.51
CA ILE A 42 -11.32 12.07 8.32
C ILE A 42 -10.13 12.00 7.37
N GLY A 43 -9.22 12.98 7.46
CA GLY A 43 -7.95 12.95 6.71
C GLY A 43 -7.07 11.75 7.07
N PRO A 44 -6.20 11.26 6.17
CA PRO A 44 -5.44 10.04 6.38
C PRO A 44 -4.55 10.09 7.63
N GLU A 45 -4.03 11.27 7.96
CA GLU A 45 -3.17 11.52 9.13
C GLU A 45 -3.96 11.39 10.42
N LYS A 46 -5.14 12.02 10.48
CA LYS A 46 -6.01 11.93 11.64
C LYS A 46 -6.54 10.51 11.79
N LEU A 47 -6.85 9.81 10.70
CA LEU A 47 -7.30 8.43 10.74
C LEU A 47 -6.21 7.52 11.29
N LEU A 48 -4.97 7.63 10.78
CA LEU A 48 -3.84 6.86 11.31
C LEU A 48 -3.58 7.18 12.78
N SER A 49 -3.65 8.46 13.16
CA SER A 49 -3.51 8.88 14.57
C SER A 49 -4.56 8.20 15.46
N LEU A 50 -5.85 8.31 15.11
CA LEU A 50 -6.95 7.69 15.86
C LEU A 50 -6.77 6.17 15.94
N TYR A 51 -6.36 5.54 14.84
CA TYR A 51 -6.09 4.10 14.82
C TYR A 51 -4.92 3.72 15.77
N SER A 52 -3.90 4.57 15.85
CA SER A 52 -2.73 4.42 16.73
C SER A 52 -3.03 4.61 18.21
N GLU A 53 -4.15 5.24 18.57
CA GLU A 53 -4.59 5.40 19.97
C GLU A 53 -5.03 4.06 20.60
N ASN A 54 -5.30 3.04 19.78
CA ASN A 54 -5.53 1.68 20.26
C ASN A 54 -4.21 1.01 20.73
N ASN A 55 -4.35 -0.06 21.51
CA ASN A 55 -3.21 -0.85 21.96
C ASN A 55 -2.90 -2.00 21.00
N TRP A 56 -1.87 -1.83 20.17
CA TRP A 56 -1.39 -2.84 19.22
C TRP A 56 -0.10 -3.54 19.67
N SER A 57 0.26 -3.47 20.95
CA SER A 57 1.55 -4.00 21.46
C SER A 57 1.74 -5.51 21.29
N ASN A 58 0.65 -6.26 21.09
CA ASN A 58 0.68 -7.71 20.91
C ASN A 58 1.02 -8.14 19.47
N PHE A 59 1.26 -7.18 18.57
CA PHE A 59 1.55 -7.37 17.16
C PHE A 59 2.85 -6.65 16.79
N CYS A 60 3.58 -7.21 15.81
CA CYS A 60 4.75 -6.52 15.24
C CYS A 60 4.33 -5.21 14.55
N LEU A 61 3.25 -5.28 13.76
CA LEU A 61 2.59 -4.16 13.10
C LEU A 61 1.08 -4.37 13.09
N SER A 62 0.32 -3.28 12.99
CA SER A 62 -1.13 -3.30 12.81
C SER A 62 -1.55 -2.34 11.70
N TYR A 63 -2.34 -2.81 10.74
CA TYR A 63 -2.68 -2.04 9.55
C TYR A 63 -4.18 -1.91 9.36
N LEU A 64 -4.62 -0.70 9.01
CA LEU A 64 -5.99 -0.41 8.62
C LEU A 64 -6.12 -0.38 7.09
N LEU A 65 -6.98 -1.24 6.55
CA LEU A 65 -7.39 -1.16 5.15
C LEU A 65 -8.71 -0.41 5.04
N THR A 66 -8.78 0.62 4.19
CA THR A 66 -9.99 1.45 4.01
C THR A 66 -10.29 1.65 2.52
N ASP A 67 -11.52 2.03 2.19
CA ASP A 67 -11.93 2.44 0.85
C ASP A 67 -12.05 3.96 0.71
N ARG A 68 -11.59 4.74 1.69
CA ARG A 68 -11.62 6.21 1.66
C ARG A 68 -10.69 6.80 0.59
N ASP A 69 -11.21 7.72 -0.20
CA ASP A 69 -10.44 8.43 -1.23
C ASP A 69 -9.70 9.65 -0.66
N TYR A 70 -8.38 9.56 -0.61
CA TYR A 70 -7.51 10.65 -0.14
C TYR A 70 -6.85 11.44 -1.28
N SER A 71 -7.42 11.40 -2.48
CA SER A 71 -7.02 12.26 -3.61
C SER A 71 -5.51 12.26 -3.88
N GLY A 72 -4.90 11.08 -3.92
CA GLY A 72 -3.50 10.88 -4.26
C GLY A 72 -2.65 10.23 -3.16
N VAL A 73 -3.09 10.27 -1.90
CA VAL A 73 -2.46 9.52 -0.81
C VAL A 73 -3.02 8.11 -0.79
N LEU A 74 -2.19 7.10 -1.06
CA LEU A 74 -2.63 5.70 -1.13
C LEU A 74 -2.42 4.94 0.18
N GLY A 75 -1.53 5.43 1.02
CA GLY A 75 -1.19 4.82 2.30
C GLY A 75 -0.46 5.81 3.19
N LEU A 76 -0.32 5.41 4.46
CA LEU A 76 0.43 6.15 5.45
C LEU A 76 0.90 5.20 6.53
N ALA A 77 2.17 5.24 6.91
CA ALA A 77 2.69 4.46 8.03
C ALA A 77 3.66 5.26 8.90
N TRP A 78 3.74 4.88 10.18
CA TRP A 78 4.79 5.39 11.04
C TRP A 78 6.13 4.77 10.64
N GLU A 79 7.10 5.62 10.33
CA GLU A 79 8.44 5.16 9.93
C GLU A 79 9.16 4.49 11.11
N GLY A 80 9.81 3.36 10.85
CA GLY A 80 10.67 2.66 11.80
C GLY A 80 11.86 3.50 12.21
N LYS A 81 11.91 3.93 13.48
CA LYS A 81 13.13 4.50 14.10
C LYS A 81 13.59 3.59 15.24
N ALA A 82 14.81 3.83 15.73
CA ALA A 82 15.42 3.01 16.78
C ALA A 82 14.53 2.87 18.04
N ASN A 83 13.95 3.97 18.51
CA ASN A 83 13.22 4.01 19.79
C ASN A 83 11.70 4.14 19.67
N TRP A 84 11.18 4.47 18.49
CA TRP A 84 9.76 4.73 18.26
C TRP A 84 9.40 4.48 16.80
N GLY A 85 8.12 4.36 16.49
CA GLY A 85 7.62 4.22 15.12
C GLY A 85 7.95 2.86 14.47
N GLY A 86 7.04 2.39 13.63
CA GLY A 86 7.20 1.17 12.84
C GLY A 86 7.29 -0.10 13.68
N VAL A 87 7.98 -1.11 13.15
CA VAL A 87 8.02 -2.48 13.71
C VAL A 87 8.42 -2.50 15.19
N CYS A 88 7.77 -3.39 15.95
CA CYS A 88 8.02 -3.63 17.36
C CYS A 88 7.94 -2.39 18.27
N SER A 89 7.19 -1.36 17.86
CA SER A 89 7.05 -0.15 18.69
C SER A 89 6.22 -0.43 19.93
N LYS A 90 6.80 -0.06 21.08
CA LYS A 90 6.14 -0.12 22.39
C LYS A 90 5.14 1.03 22.56
N PRO A 91 4.18 0.91 23.50
CA PRO A 91 3.30 2.01 23.87
C PRO A 91 4.09 3.27 24.23
N ALA A 92 3.70 4.39 23.63
CA ALA A 92 4.21 5.71 23.93
C ALA A 92 3.06 6.60 24.41
N THR A 93 3.39 7.58 25.24
CA THR A 93 2.44 8.63 25.63
C THR A 93 2.79 9.88 24.83
N LEU A 94 1.83 10.38 24.05
CA LEU A 94 1.97 11.63 23.33
C LEU A 94 1.99 12.82 24.32
N LYS A 95 2.49 13.98 23.87
CA LYS A 95 2.57 15.20 24.69
C LYS A 95 1.21 15.63 25.28
N ASN A 96 0.11 15.28 24.62
CA ASN A 96 -1.26 15.55 25.08
C ASN A 96 -1.79 14.51 26.10
N GLY A 97 -0.96 13.58 26.57
CA GLY A 97 -1.31 12.55 27.54
C GLY A 97 -1.98 11.31 26.96
N VAL A 98 -2.26 11.29 25.65
CA VAL A 98 -2.89 10.15 24.97
C VAL A 98 -1.87 9.02 24.80
N LYS A 99 -2.25 7.81 25.22
CA LYS A 99 -1.45 6.60 24.98
C LYS A 99 -1.68 6.13 23.55
N CYS A 100 -0.60 5.82 22.85
CA CYS A 100 -0.64 5.33 21.47
C CYS A 100 0.40 4.23 21.26
N THR A 101 0.18 3.42 20.23
CA THR A 101 1.17 2.48 19.71
C THR A 101 1.47 2.85 18.26
N LEU A 102 2.75 3.16 17.97
CA LEU A 102 3.20 3.70 16.68
C LEU A 102 3.70 2.60 15.73
N ASN A 103 3.28 1.37 15.93
CA ASN A 103 3.52 0.23 15.03
C ASN A 103 2.37 0.08 14.02
N THR A 104 1.84 1.20 13.54
CA THR A 104 0.61 1.24 12.76
C THR A 104 0.81 1.82 11.37
N GLY A 105 -0.05 1.38 10.45
CA GLY A 105 -0.17 1.94 9.10
C GLY A 105 -1.59 1.87 8.57
N LEU A 106 -1.82 2.54 7.45
CA LEU A 106 -3.09 2.64 6.76
C LEU A 106 -2.83 2.47 5.26
N VAL A 107 -3.70 1.76 4.56
CA VAL A 107 -3.72 1.67 3.10
C VAL A 107 -5.16 1.89 2.62
N THR A 108 -5.34 2.69 1.57
CA THR A 108 -6.62 2.81 0.88
C THR A 108 -6.65 1.97 -0.40
N ILE A 109 -7.83 1.41 -0.71
CA ILE A 109 -8.10 0.70 -1.96
C ILE A 109 -8.74 1.60 -3.03
N GLN A 110 -8.90 2.91 -2.76
CA GLN A 110 -9.50 3.87 -3.67
C GLN A 110 -8.59 5.07 -3.92
N ASN A 111 -8.63 5.62 -5.13
CA ASN A 111 -7.97 6.88 -5.47
C ASN A 111 -8.77 7.64 -6.54
N TYR A 112 -9.06 8.92 -6.31
CA TYR A 112 -9.83 9.78 -7.23
C TYR A 112 -11.16 9.15 -7.69
N GLY A 113 -11.85 8.47 -6.78
CA GLY A 113 -13.14 7.80 -7.00
C GLY A 113 -13.04 6.46 -7.73
N GLN A 114 -11.84 5.95 -7.99
CA GLN A 114 -11.62 4.67 -8.68
C GLN A 114 -11.02 3.64 -7.73
N PHE A 115 -11.51 2.41 -7.75
CA PHE A 115 -10.87 1.30 -7.05
C PHE A 115 -9.54 0.95 -7.70
N LEU A 116 -8.52 0.74 -6.87
CA LEU A 116 -7.19 0.38 -7.30
C LEU A 116 -7.13 -1.10 -7.70
N PRO A 117 -6.42 -1.45 -8.80
CA PRO A 117 -6.14 -2.84 -9.12
C PRO A 117 -5.41 -3.55 -7.96
N PRO A 118 -5.63 -4.86 -7.72
CA PRO A 118 -5.00 -5.59 -6.62
C PRO A 118 -3.48 -5.46 -6.56
N ARG A 119 -2.81 -5.48 -7.72
CA ARG A 119 -1.35 -5.29 -7.80
C ARG A 119 -0.91 -3.94 -7.24
N ARG A 120 -1.67 -2.87 -7.46
CA ARG A 120 -1.35 -1.55 -6.90
C ARG A 120 -1.51 -1.54 -5.38
N VAL A 121 -2.61 -2.07 -4.87
CA VAL A 121 -2.84 -2.19 -3.41
C VAL A 121 -1.71 -2.99 -2.75
N GLN A 122 -1.26 -4.08 -3.37
CA GLN A 122 -0.15 -4.89 -2.87
C GLN A 122 1.17 -4.12 -2.82
N LEU A 123 1.49 -3.35 -3.87
CA LEU A 123 2.68 -2.51 -3.92
C LEU A 123 2.60 -1.36 -2.90
N THR A 124 1.44 -0.73 -2.75
CA THR A 124 1.21 0.30 -1.72
C THR A 124 1.41 -0.29 -0.34
N LEU A 125 0.82 -1.44 -0.03
CA LEU A 125 1.03 -2.09 1.26
C LEU A 125 2.50 -2.43 1.51
N ALA A 126 3.21 -2.96 0.49
CA ALA A 126 4.64 -3.22 0.61
C ALA A 126 5.47 -1.93 0.81
N HIS A 127 5.08 -0.83 0.18
CA HIS A 127 5.69 0.49 0.39
C HIS A 127 5.53 0.98 1.83
N GLU A 128 4.31 0.95 2.36
CA GLU A 128 4.03 1.38 3.74
C GLU A 128 4.73 0.48 4.78
N LEU A 129 4.79 -0.84 4.53
CA LEU A 129 5.58 -1.75 5.35
C LEU A 129 7.08 -1.43 5.28
N GLY A 130 7.56 -0.91 4.15
CA GLY A 130 8.92 -0.43 3.96
C GLY A 130 9.23 0.75 4.87
N HIS A 131 8.29 1.70 5.00
CA HIS A 131 8.36 2.76 6.00
C HIS A 131 8.36 2.20 7.41
N SER A 132 7.45 1.29 7.74
CA SER A 132 7.41 0.65 9.07
C SER A 132 8.71 -0.07 9.45
N LEU A 133 9.45 -0.55 8.45
CA LEU A 133 10.76 -1.16 8.60
C LEU A 133 11.92 -0.15 8.56
N GLY A 134 11.64 1.14 8.42
CA GLY A 134 12.60 2.23 8.56
C GLY A 134 13.19 2.78 7.26
N SER A 135 12.64 2.40 6.11
CA SER A 135 13.05 3.04 4.85
C SER A 135 12.37 4.41 4.71
N PRO A 136 13.12 5.50 4.49
CA PRO A 136 12.55 6.71 3.92
C PRO A 136 12.24 6.50 2.43
N HIS A 137 11.67 7.53 1.80
CA HIS A 137 11.53 7.58 0.36
C HIS A 137 12.88 7.58 -0.37
N ASP A 138 12.91 6.99 -1.57
CA ASP A 138 14.04 7.08 -2.48
C ASP A 138 14.07 8.47 -3.12
N GLU A 139 14.85 9.38 -2.52
CA GLU A 139 14.98 10.78 -2.97
C GLU A 139 16.44 11.17 -3.26
N GLY A 140 16.61 12.36 -3.85
CA GLY A 140 17.92 12.92 -4.20
C GLY A 140 18.63 12.22 -5.35
N ALA A 141 19.80 12.74 -5.74
CA ALA A 141 20.56 12.22 -6.88
C ALA A 141 21.09 10.79 -6.67
N ASN A 142 21.33 10.40 -5.40
CA ASN A 142 21.94 9.11 -5.06
C ASN A 142 20.93 7.95 -5.11
N CYS A 143 19.67 8.18 -4.72
CA CYS A 143 18.66 7.12 -4.58
C CYS A 143 17.44 7.39 -5.46
N GLY A 144 16.95 8.64 -5.44
CA GLY A 144 15.74 9.06 -6.15
C GLY A 144 15.84 9.12 -7.66
N ASN A 145 17.00 8.85 -8.29
CA ASN A 145 17.12 8.63 -9.73
C ASN A 145 17.36 7.17 -10.12
N LEU A 146 17.54 6.27 -9.15
CA LEU A 146 17.80 4.86 -9.42
C LEU A 146 16.61 4.20 -10.12
N GLY A 147 16.91 3.35 -11.11
CA GLY A 147 15.91 2.65 -11.91
C GLY A 147 15.29 3.47 -13.05
N SER A 148 15.55 4.78 -13.12
CA SER A 148 15.12 5.63 -14.25
C SER A 148 15.78 5.22 -15.57
N ASN A 149 17.01 4.73 -15.49
CA ASN A 149 17.81 4.39 -16.65
C ASN A 149 17.44 3.00 -17.15
N GLY A 150 17.19 2.88 -18.47
CA GLY A 150 16.94 1.60 -19.13
C GLY A 150 15.49 1.07 -19.04
N GLY A 151 14.51 1.91 -18.70
CA GLY A 151 13.08 1.55 -18.78
C GLY A 151 12.59 0.58 -17.70
N LYS A 152 13.44 0.23 -16.72
CA LYS A 152 13.11 -0.69 -15.61
C LYS A 152 12.18 -0.09 -14.55
N GLY A 153 11.95 1.22 -14.60
CA GLY A 153 11.06 1.94 -13.70
C GLY A 153 11.65 2.22 -12.33
N ARG A 154 10.88 2.94 -11.50
CA ARG A 154 11.27 3.34 -10.14
C ARG A 154 11.16 2.17 -9.15
N TYR A 155 11.96 2.22 -8.09
CA TYR A 155 11.92 1.24 -7.00
C TYR A 155 10.70 1.42 -6.09
N LEU A 156 10.45 0.44 -5.24
CA LEU A 156 9.28 0.35 -4.37
C LEU A 156 9.09 1.60 -3.48
N MET A 157 10.17 2.18 -2.94
CA MET A 157 10.12 3.32 -2.01
C MET A 157 10.11 4.69 -2.70
N PHE A 158 9.80 4.75 -3.99
CA PHE A 158 9.66 6.01 -4.71
C PHE A 158 8.43 6.80 -4.20
N PRO A 159 8.56 8.12 -3.91
CA PRO A 159 7.51 8.89 -3.23
C PRO A 159 6.30 9.24 -4.10
N TYR A 160 6.39 9.05 -5.42
CA TYR A 160 5.35 9.49 -6.35
C TYR A 160 4.63 8.33 -7.06
N ALA A 161 3.59 8.69 -7.80
CA ALA A 161 2.68 7.79 -8.47
C ALA A 161 3.38 6.75 -9.37
N THR A 162 3.23 5.46 -9.09
CA THR A 162 3.74 4.39 -9.97
C THR A 162 2.61 3.72 -10.75
N ASP A 163 2.88 3.29 -11.98
CA ASP A 163 1.94 2.46 -12.73
C ASP A 163 1.91 1.01 -12.24
N GLY A 164 2.96 0.58 -11.52
CA GLY A 164 3.11 -0.72 -10.88
C GLY A 164 3.45 -1.87 -11.84
N ALA A 165 3.86 -1.54 -13.06
CA ALA A 165 4.03 -2.50 -14.16
C ALA A 165 5.50 -2.80 -14.51
N ARG A 166 6.45 -2.02 -13.99
CA ARG A 166 7.87 -2.10 -14.37
C ARG A 166 8.67 -3.00 -13.41
N GLU A 167 9.78 -3.53 -13.91
CA GLU A 167 10.64 -4.53 -13.23
C GLU A 167 11.09 -4.13 -11.82
N ASN A 168 11.32 -2.84 -11.57
CA ASN A 168 11.81 -2.38 -10.27
C ASN A 168 10.69 -2.07 -9.27
N ASN A 169 9.43 -2.01 -9.69
CA ASN A 169 8.33 -1.55 -8.83
C ASN A 169 8.08 -2.48 -7.63
N ASP A 170 8.55 -3.72 -7.68
CA ASP A 170 8.49 -4.70 -6.60
C ASP A 170 9.87 -5.05 -6.03
N LYS A 171 10.83 -4.14 -6.17
CA LYS A 171 12.18 -4.27 -5.61
C LYS A 171 12.49 -3.07 -4.74
N PHE A 172 13.26 -3.30 -3.69
CA PHE A 172 13.87 -2.22 -2.91
C PHE A 172 15.10 -1.67 -3.63
N SER A 173 15.34 -0.36 -3.47
CA SER A 173 16.61 0.23 -3.89
C SER A 173 17.73 -0.18 -2.92
N PRO A 174 19.01 -0.08 -3.32
CA PRO A 174 20.14 -0.26 -2.39
C PRO A 174 20.07 0.67 -1.16
N CYS A 175 19.48 1.86 -1.31
CA CYS A 175 19.32 2.81 -0.21
C CYS A 175 18.29 2.29 0.78
N SER A 176 17.11 1.87 0.31
CA SER A 176 16.06 1.31 1.17
C SER A 176 16.56 0.06 1.91
N ILE A 177 17.29 -0.82 1.22
CA ILE A 177 17.88 -2.03 1.83
C ILE A 177 18.79 -1.64 3.01
N LYS A 178 19.65 -0.63 2.84
CA LYS A 178 20.54 -0.16 3.92
C LYS A 178 19.76 0.35 5.13
N HIS A 179 18.71 1.15 4.91
CA HIS A 179 17.88 1.69 5.99
C HIS A 179 17.12 0.60 6.74
N VAL A 180 16.44 -0.29 6.02
CA VAL A 180 15.71 -1.42 6.60
C VAL A 180 16.66 -2.35 7.37
N SER A 181 17.84 -2.64 6.81
CA SER A 181 18.86 -3.47 7.48
C SER A 181 19.25 -2.92 8.85
N ASN A 182 19.36 -1.60 8.98
CA ASN A 182 19.74 -0.96 10.24
C ASN A 182 18.64 -1.12 11.30
N ILE A 183 17.39 -0.91 10.94
CA ILE A 183 16.27 -1.08 11.88
C ILE A 183 16.05 -2.54 12.24
N LEU A 184 16.15 -3.46 11.28
CA LEU A 184 16.03 -4.90 11.57
C LEU A 184 17.08 -5.36 12.58
N LYS A 185 18.34 -4.90 12.48
CA LYS A 185 19.39 -5.20 13.46
C LYS A 185 19.08 -4.69 14.87
N LEU A 186 18.27 -3.64 14.99
CA LEU A 186 17.92 -3.03 16.28
C LEU A 186 16.66 -3.63 16.90
N LYS A 187 15.63 -3.88 16.09
CA LYS A 187 14.26 -4.13 16.59
C LYS A 187 13.74 -5.54 16.33
N LYS A 188 14.35 -6.34 15.44
CA LYS A 188 13.76 -7.64 15.07
C LYS A 188 13.55 -8.55 16.29
N ASP A 189 14.51 -8.54 17.21
CA ASP A 189 14.51 -9.43 18.38
C ASP A 189 13.49 -9.02 19.45
N ASP A 190 12.86 -7.85 19.31
CA ASP A 190 11.84 -7.38 20.25
C ASP A 190 10.47 -8.06 20.04
N CYS A 191 10.13 -8.47 18.81
CA CYS A 191 8.78 -8.96 18.52
C CYS A 191 8.63 -9.94 17.34
N PHE A 192 9.68 -10.24 16.58
CA PHE A 192 9.59 -11.20 15.47
C PHE A 192 9.47 -12.62 16.02
N THR A 193 8.76 -13.47 15.28
CA THR A 193 8.51 -14.87 15.64
C THR A 193 8.89 -15.79 14.49
N SER A 194 9.02 -17.08 14.79
CA SER A 194 9.17 -18.12 13.76
C SER A 194 7.91 -18.22 12.89
N ASP A 195 8.09 -18.60 11.63
CA ASP A 195 7.03 -18.87 10.67
C ASP A 195 6.24 -20.13 11.10
N GLN A 196 5.07 -19.94 11.69
CA GLN A 196 4.18 -21.03 12.11
C GLN A 196 2.74 -20.68 11.75
N PRO A 197 1.97 -21.58 11.10
CA PRO A 197 0.55 -21.39 10.81
C PRO A 197 -0.25 -20.94 12.05
N ILE A 198 -1.18 -19.99 11.86
CA ILE A 198 -2.00 -19.42 12.93
C ILE A 198 -3.47 -19.73 12.69
N CYS A 199 -3.92 -20.82 13.29
CA CYS A 199 -5.34 -21.16 13.31
C CYS A 199 -6.13 -20.07 14.02
N GLY A 200 -7.07 -19.46 13.30
CA GLY A 200 -8.00 -18.46 13.81
C GLY A 200 -7.86 -17.07 13.17
N ASN A 201 -6.91 -16.89 12.25
CA ASN A 201 -6.72 -15.66 11.49
C ASN A 201 -7.61 -15.56 10.23
N GLN A 202 -8.43 -16.59 9.98
CA GLN A 202 -9.34 -16.75 8.83
C GLN A 202 -8.62 -16.94 7.49
N ILE A 203 -7.38 -17.40 7.51
CA ILE A 203 -6.57 -17.67 6.33
C ILE A 203 -6.14 -19.13 6.43
N ILE A 204 -6.53 -19.95 5.45
CA ILE A 204 -6.11 -21.35 5.42
C ILE A 204 -4.62 -21.42 5.12
N GLU A 205 -3.85 -21.90 6.08
CA GLU A 205 -2.39 -22.06 6.02
C GLU A 205 -1.97 -23.54 5.93
N GLU A 206 -0.66 -23.81 5.85
CA GLU A 206 -0.15 -25.17 5.75
C GLU A 206 -0.53 -25.99 7.01
N GLY A 207 -1.11 -27.17 6.82
CA GLY A 207 -1.59 -28.03 7.91
C GLY A 207 -3.03 -27.79 8.33
N GLU A 208 -3.69 -26.73 7.85
CA GLU A 208 -5.10 -26.45 8.11
C GLU A 208 -5.99 -26.90 6.95
N GLU A 209 -7.16 -27.46 7.24
CA GLU A 209 -8.16 -27.78 6.22
C GLU A 209 -9.17 -26.63 6.02
N CYS A 210 -9.33 -25.80 7.06
CA CYS A 210 -10.27 -24.72 7.11
C CYS A 210 -9.90 -23.73 8.22
N ASP A 211 -10.33 -22.46 8.12
CA ASP A 211 -10.20 -21.50 9.22
C ASP A 211 -11.41 -20.57 9.25
N VAL A 212 -12.16 -20.60 10.36
CA VAL A 212 -13.36 -19.78 10.59
C VAL A 212 -13.15 -18.72 11.68
N GLY A 213 -11.93 -18.58 12.17
CA GLY A 213 -11.62 -17.79 13.33
C GLY A 213 -12.13 -18.42 14.62
N ASN A 214 -12.55 -17.55 15.53
CA ASN A 214 -13.11 -17.91 16.83
C ASN A 214 -14.64 -18.18 16.79
N LYS A 215 -15.21 -18.46 15.60
CA LYS A 215 -16.64 -18.65 15.38
C LYS A 215 -17.03 -20.12 15.56
N ASP A 216 -17.61 -20.45 16.72
CA ASP A 216 -17.98 -21.83 17.07
C ASP A 216 -19.21 -22.35 16.29
N ALA A 217 -20.02 -21.44 15.75
CA ALA A 217 -21.28 -21.74 15.06
C ALA A 217 -21.12 -22.28 13.63
N ASP A 218 -19.89 -22.31 13.08
CA ASP A 218 -19.70 -22.79 11.71
C ASP A 218 -20.05 -24.28 11.58
N LEU A 219 -20.81 -24.64 10.54
CA LEU A 219 -21.30 -26.01 10.35
C LEU A 219 -20.24 -26.95 9.75
N CYS A 220 -19.19 -26.38 9.16
CA CYS A 220 -18.22 -27.08 8.33
C CYS A 220 -16.87 -27.27 9.01
N CYS A 221 -16.45 -26.29 9.83
CA CYS A 221 -15.11 -26.22 10.40
C CYS A 221 -15.15 -26.16 11.94
N TYR A 222 -14.14 -26.75 12.58
CA TYR A 222 -13.86 -26.51 14.00
C TYR A 222 -13.18 -25.15 14.20
N SER A 223 -13.62 -24.39 15.20
CA SER A 223 -13.06 -23.07 15.48
C SER A 223 -11.68 -23.16 16.12
N ALA A 224 -10.98 -22.03 16.15
CA ALA A 224 -9.67 -21.92 16.81
C ALA A 224 -9.71 -22.05 18.35
N LYS A 225 -10.90 -22.14 18.96
CA LYS A 225 -11.04 -22.38 20.41
C LYS A 225 -11.02 -23.86 20.78
N GLU A 226 -11.16 -24.73 19.78
CA GLU A 226 -11.15 -26.16 19.98
C GLU A 226 -9.74 -26.65 20.36
N PRO A 227 -9.62 -27.83 20.99
CA PRO A 227 -8.32 -28.43 21.29
C PRO A 227 -7.39 -28.55 20.07
N VAL A 228 -6.10 -28.39 20.33
CA VAL A 228 -5.03 -28.62 19.36
C VAL A 228 -5.16 -30.02 18.76
N GLY A 229 -5.10 -30.11 17.43
CA GLY A 229 -5.28 -31.35 16.67
C GLY A 229 -6.68 -31.53 16.08
N ILE A 230 -7.68 -30.75 16.52
CA ILE A 230 -8.99 -30.67 15.85
C ILE A 230 -9.38 -29.26 15.42
N GLN A 231 -8.82 -28.22 16.05
CA GLN A 231 -8.97 -26.83 15.59
C GLN A 231 -8.57 -26.67 14.12
N CYS A 232 -9.27 -25.83 13.36
CA CYS A 232 -8.99 -25.59 11.93
C CYS A 232 -9.01 -26.84 11.03
N HIS A 233 -9.72 -27.87 11.47
CA HIS A 233 -10.05 -29.06 10.67
C HIS A 233 -11.55 -29.13 10.36
N LEU A 234 -11.88 -29.83 9.27
CA LEU A 234 -13.27 -30.02 8.89
C LEU A 234 -13.99 -30.92 9.89
N LYS A 235 -15.27 -30.60 10.15
CA LYS A 235 -16.14 -31.43 10.97
C LYS A 235 -16.40 -32.79 10.31
N PRO A 236 -16.71 -33.84 11.08
CA PRO A 236 -16.99 -35.16 10.52
C PRO A 236 -18.05 -35.12 9.42
N ARG A 237 -17.76 -35.81 8.30
CA ARG A 237 -18.62 -35.87 7.09
C ARG A 237 -18.78 -34.55 6.34
N LYS A 238 -17.97 -33.53 6.65
CA LYS A 238 -17.88 -32.29 5.88
C LYS A 238 -16.65 -32.35 4.98
N ILE A 239 -16.75 -31.77 3.80
CA ILE A 239 -15.81 -32.06 2.71
C ILE A 239 -15.10 -30.80 2.20
N CYS A 240 -15.58 -29.61 2.58
CA CYS A 240 -15.03 -28.36 2.07
C CYS A 240 -15.29 -27.14 2.97
N GLN A 241 -14.48 -26.11 2.74
CA GLN A 241 -14.75 -24.71 3.05
C GLN A 241 -14.14 -23.83 1.93
N GLY A 242 -14.81 -22.74 1.54
CA GLY A 242 -14.29 -21.79 0.54
C GLY A 242 -15.36 -21.20 -0.38
N LEU A 243 -14.93 -20.38 -1.34
CA LEU A 243 -15.85 -19.69 -2.28
C LEU A 243 -16.69 -20.66 -3.12
N CYS A 244 -16.15 -21.84 -3.43
CA CYS A 244 -16.85 -22.91 -4.14
C CYS A 244 -17.44 -24.00 -3.22
N CYS A 245 -17.57 -23.72 -1.93
CA CYS A 245 -18.25 -24.59 -0.97
C CYS A 245 -19.64 -24.03 -0.64
N GLY A 246 -20.66 -24.88 -0.65
CA GLY A 246 -22.03 -24.53 -0.30
C GLY A 246 -22.26 -24.50 1.22
N GLN A 247 -23.42 -23.98 1.63
CA GLN A 247 -23.82 -23.88 3.05
C GLN A 247 -23.92 -25.25 3.77
N LYS A 248 -24.07 -26.34 3.01
CA LYS A 248 -24.11 -27.71 3.55
C LYS A 248 -22.72 -28.35 3.72
N CYS A 249 -21.66 -27.61 3.38
CA CYS A 249 -20.26 -28.06 3.34
C CYS A 249 -20.00 -29.11 2.25
N GLU A 250 -20.64 -28.91 1.10
CA GLU A 250 -20.50 -29.71 -0.12
C GLU A 250 -20.05 -28.80 -1.27
N PHE A 251 -19.37 -29.37 -2.28
CA PHE A 251 -18.94 -28.58 -3.42
C PHE A 251 -20.14 -28.00 -4.16
N LYS A 252 -20.04 -26.71 -4.51
CA LYS A 252 -20.99 -26.06 -5.40
C LYS A 252 -20.96 -26.76 -6.77
N PRO A 253 -22.11 -26.94 -7.44
CA PRO A 253 -22.15 -27.58 -8.75
C PRO A 253 -21.27 -26.86 -9.78
N GLU A 254 -20.81 -27.62 -10.77
CA GLU A 254 -20.05 -27.08 -11.89
C GLU A 254 -20.83 -25.95 -12.58
N GLY A 255 -20.13 -24.87 -12.94
CA GLY A 255 -20.73 -23.72 -13.61
C GLY A 255 -21.29 -22.65 -12.66
N GLN A 256 -21.37 -22.90 -11.35
CA GLN A 256 -21.78 -21.85 -10.40
C GLN A 256 -20.71 -20.76 -10.30
N ARG A 257 -21.09 -19.50 -10.53
CA ARG A 257 -20.16 -18.35 -10.48
C ARG A 257 -19.58 -18.16 -9.07
N CYS A 258 -18.26 -17.97 -9.00
CA CYS A 258 -17.53 -17.71 -7.76
C CYS A 258 -16.66 -16.45 -7.80
N ASN A 259 -16.40 -15.91 -8.98
CA ASN A 259 -15.74 -14.62 -9.17
C ASN A 259 -16.43 -13.86 -10.29
N GLU A 260 -16.67 -12.56 -10.07
CA GLU A 260 -17.31 -11.70 -11.06
C GLU A 260 -16.36 -11.34 -12.20
N GLU A 261 -16.96 -11.00 -13.33
CA GLU A 261 -16.21 -10.50 -14.48
C GLU A 261 -15.67 -9.10 -14.18
N THR A 262 -14.43 -8.85 -14.59
CA THR A 262 -13.82 -7.51 -14.53
C THR A 262 -13.53 -7.01 -15.94
N ASP A 263 -13.11 -5.76 -16.04
CA ASP A 263 -12.67 -5.11 -17.28
C ASP A 263 -11.70 -5.97 -18.12
N CYS A 264 -10.80 -6.72 -17.49
CA CYS A 264 -9.74 -7.49 -18.17
C CYS A 264 -9.70 -8.98 -17.83
N GLN A 265 -10.61 -9.48 -16.99
CA GLN A 265 -10.68 -10.89 -16.64
C GLN A 265 -12.11 -11.39 -16.78
N LYS A 266 -12.27 -12.58 -17.33
CA LYS A 266 -13.57 -13.26 -17.41
C LYS A 266 -14.04 -13.67 -16.02
N ALA A 267 -15.34 -13.86 -15.83
CA ALA A 267 -15.86 -14.49 -14.62
C ALA A 267 -15.26 -15.89 -14.42
N SER A 268 -15.09 -16.30 -13.16
CA SER A 268 -14.75 -17.69 -12.81
C SER A 268 -15.96 -18.42 -12.29
N VAL A 269 -16.04 -19.71 -12.63
CA VAL A 269 -17.05 -20.63 -12.15
C VAL A 269 -16.40 -21.79 -11.39
N CYS A 270 -17.14 -22.36 -10.45
CA CYS A 270 -16.74 -23.54 -9.71
C CYS A 270 -16.66 -24.75 -10.63
N SER A 271 -15.67 -25.62 -10.38
CA SER A 271 -15.46 -26.86 -11.14
C SER A 271 -16.35 -28.02 -10.70
N GLY A 272 -17.07 -27.90 -9.59
CA GLY A 272 -17.80 -29.01 -8.98
C GLY A 272 -16.96 -29.96 -8.12
N LEU A 273 -15.62 -29.85 -8.18
CA LEU A 273 -14.69 -30.81 -7.59
C LEU A 273 -13.74 -30.20 -6.55
N SER A 274 -13.80 -28.88 -6.36
CA SER A 274 -12.85 -28.16 -5.50
C SER A 274 -13.56 -27.04 -4.71
N PRO A 275 -13.12 -26.76 -3.47
CA PRO A 275 -13.59 -25.59 -2.72
C PRO A 275 -13.05 -24.27 -3.27
N LEU A 276 -11.97 -24.32 -4.03
CA LEU A 276 -11.26 -23.15 -4.51
C LEU A 276 -11.92 -22.63 -5.79
N CYS A 277 -12.12 -21.31 -5.85
CA CYS A 277 -12.53 -20.66 -7.08
C CYS A 277 -11.35 -20.64 -8.06
N PRO A 278 -11.48 -21.20 -9.28
CA PRO A 278 -10.41 -21.17 -10.27
C PRO A 278 -9.97 -19.73 -10.58
N LYS A 279 -8.67 -19.55 -10.87
CA LYS A 279 -8.15 -18.23 -11.27
C LYS A 279 -8.84 -17.77 -12.57
N PRO A 280 -9.36 -16.53 -12.62
CA PRO A 280 -10.10 -16.06 -13.78
C PRO A 280 -9.20 -15.94 -15.01
N ALA A 281 -9.70 -16.40 -16.15
CA ALA A 281 -9.01 -16.29 -17.42
C ALA A 281 -8.93 -14.80 -17.84
N ALA A 282 -7.81 -14.40 -18.43
CA ALA A 282 -7.71 -13.06 -18.99
C ALA A 282 -8.65 -12.91 -20.21
N LYS A 283 -9.19 -11.71 -20.40
CA LYS A 283 -9.85 -11.33 -21.66
C LYS A 283 -8.82 -11.23 -22.80
N GLU A 284 -9.32 -11.17 -24.02
CA GLU A 284 -8.49 -11.08 -25.22
C GLU A 284 -7.59 -9.85 -25.17
N ASN A 285 -6.39 -9.98 -25.75
CA ASN A 285 -5.48 -8.85 -25.86
C ASN A 285 -6.14 -7.71 -26.64
N LEU A 286 -5.81 -6.48 -26.25
CA LEU A 286 -6.36 -5.25 -26.80
C LEU A 286 -7.86 -5.02 -26.51
N THR A 287 -8.48 -5.84 -25.65
CA THR A 287 -9.83 -5.54 -25.15
C THR A 287 -9.82 -4.18 -24.47
N VAL A 288 -10.65 -3.26 -24.96
CA VAL A 288 -10.78 -1.91 -24.42
C VAL A 288 -11.37 -1.98 -23.00
N CYS A 289 -10.72 -1.31 -22.05
CA CYS A 289 -11.08 -1.31 -20.64
C CYS A 289 -11.00 0.08 -20.02
N SER A 290 -11.39 0.20 -18.74
CA SER A 290 -11.37 1.44 -17.97
C SER A 290 -12.10 2.57 -18.69
N GLN A 291 -13.36 2.29 -19.07
CA GLN A 291 -14.26 3.23 -19.78
C GLN A 291 -13.69 3.76 -21.11
N GLY A 292 -12.94 2.94 -21.86
CA GLY A 292 -12.40 3.35 -23.16
C GLY A 292 -10.99 3.93 -23.11
N THR A 293 -10.39 4.01 -21.93
CA THR A 293 -9.11 4.71 -21.73
C THR A 293 -7.92 3.77 -21.65
N ARG A 294 -8.12 2.45 -21.61
CA ARG A 294 -7.02 1.47 -21.53
C ARG A 294 -7.34 0.26 -22.39
N VAL A 295 -6.35 -0.62 -22.53
CA VAL A 295 -6.51 -1.93 -23.15
C VAL A 295 -5.90 -3.02 -22.26
N CYS A 296 -6.51 -4.20 -22.27
CA CYS A 296 -5.98 -5.40 -21.62
C CYS A 296 -4.84 -5.99 -22.45
N LEU A 297 -3.69 -6.31 -21.85
CA LEU A 297 -2.50 -6.76 -22.60
C LEU A 297 -1.76 -7.91 -21.89
N LYS A 298 -1.47 -8.97 -22.65
CA LYS A 298 -0.45 -10.01 -22.40
C LYS A 298 0.48 -10.14 -23.62
N GLY A 299 1.36 -9.16 -23.83
CA GLY A 299 2.37 -9.11 -24.90
C GLY A 299 2.14 -8.00 -25.93
N HIS A 300 2.68 -6.80 -25.63
CA HIS A 300 2.52 -5.45 -26.22
C HIS A 300 2.71 -5.29 -27.73
N HIS A 301 2.23 -4.15 -28.29
CA HIS A 301 2.94 -3.30 -29.30
C HIS A 301 2.79 -1.76 -29.10
N LEU A 302 2.10 -1.24 -28.07
CA LEU A 302 2.09 0.19 -27.71
C LEU A 302 2.13 0.36 -26.18
N GLU A 303 2.93 1.31 -25.70
CA GLU A 303 3.05 1.69 -24.28
C GLU A 303 2.41 3.06 -24.04
N LYS A 304 1.85 3.27 -22.83
CA LYS A 304 1.40 4.60 -22.40
C LYS A 304 2.62 5.51 -22.22
N CYS A 305 2.53 6.73 -22.72
CA CYS A 305 3.52 7.79 -22.49
C CYS A 305 2.82 9.07 -22.01
N ASP A 306 3.59 10.01 -21.45
CA ASP A 306 3.07 11.33 -21.11
C ASP A 306 2.93 12.17 -22.37
N CYS A 307 1.78 12.84 -22.52
CA CYS A 307 1.55 13.66 -23.70
C CYS A 307 2.52 14.84 -23.78
N PRO A 308 3.09 15.12 -24.97
CA PRO A 308 3.89 16.32 -25.19
C PRO A 308 2.98 17.54 -25.09
N GLY A 309 3.13 18.34 -24.03
CA GLY A 309 2.33 19.53 -23.77
C GLY A 309 2.56 20.10 -22.36
N ASP A 310 2.47 21.43 -22.24
CA ASP A 310 2.73 22.12 -20.97
C ASP A 310 1.48 22.23 -20.08
N SER A 311 0.28 22.17 -20.65
CA SER A 311 -0.98 22.26 -19.91
C SER A 311 -1.18 21.04 -19.01
N MET A 312 -1.58 21.27 -17.76
CA MET A 312 -1.92 20.19 -16.82
C MET A 312 -3.13 19.35 -17.26
N ARG A 313 -3.97 19.87 -18.16
CA ARG A 313 -5.05 19.09 -18.79
C ARG A 313 -4.53 18.15 -19.87
N ASP A 314 -3.59 18.63 -20.69
CA ASP A 314 -3.01 17.84 -21.77
C ASP A 314 -2.23 16.64 -21.24
N LYS A 315 -1.59 16.80 -20.07
CA LYS A 315 -0.93 15.71 -19.33
C LYS A 315 -1.88 14.61 -18.85
N CYS A 316 -3.19 14.86 -18.89
CA CYS A 316 -4.24 13.89 -18.58
C CYS A 316 -4.99 13.42 -19.82
N HIS A 317 -4.49 13.67 -21.02
CA HIS A 317 -4.93 13.00 -22.23
C HIS A 317 -4.19 11.68 -22.42
N MET A 318 -4.78 10.76 -23.19
CA MET A 318 -4.14 9.51 -23.56
C MET A 318 -3.14 9.75 -24.69
N CYS A 319 -1.89 9.38 -24.43
CA CYS A 319 -0.82 9.29 -25.42
C CYS A 319 -0.19 7.90 -25.40
N CYS A 320 0.18 7.44 -26.59
CA CYS A 320 0.80 6.14 -26.79
C CYS A 320 2.13 6.31 -27.53
N GLN A 321 3.11 5.47 -27.18
CA GLN A 321 4.38 5.36 -27.86
C GLN A 321 4.60 3.91 -28.31
N LYS A 322 5.35 3.75 -29.39
CA LYS A 322 6.02 2.49 -29.72
C LYS A 322 7.22 2.31 -28.75
N PRO A 323 7.95 1.18 -28.76
CA PRO A 323 9.05 0.95 -27.82
C PRO A 323 10.14 2.04 -27.79
N GLN A 324 10.22 2.91 -28.81
CA GLN A 324 11.06 4.09 -28.79
C GLN A 324 10.36 5.31 -28.16
N PRO A 325 10.96 5.98 -27.15
CA PRO A 325 10.36 7.14 -26.46
C PRO A 325 9.98 8.31 -27.39
N GLU A 326 10.74 8.51 -28.46
CA GLU A 326 10.57 9.56 -29.48
C GLU A 326 9.22 9.45 -30.24
N THR A 327 8.52 8.33 -30.12
CA THR A 327 7.29 8.05 -30.88
C THR A 327 6.01 8.35 -30.11
N CYS A 328 6.12 8.99 -28.94
CA CYS A 328 4.96 9.35 -28.14
C CYS A 328 4.05 10.34 -28.88
N ALA A 329 2.82 9.91 -29.12
CA ALA A 329 1.83 10.70 -29.85
C ALA A 329 0.47 10.68 -29.15
N SER A 330 -0.25 11.81 -29.25
CA SER A 330 -1.62 11.92 -28.77
C SER A 330 -2.58 11.10 -29.61
N THR A 331 -3.65 10.61 -28.97
CA THR A 331 -4.82 10.00 -29.64
C THR A 331 -5.45 10.91 -30.70
N THR A 332 -5.24 12.22 -30.62
CA THR A 332 -5.66 13.21 -31.64
C THR A 332 -4.69 13.38 -32.81
N SER A 333 -3.47 12.84 -32.71
CA SER A 333 -2.45 13.00 -33.74
C SER A 333 -2.77 12.20 -35.00
N SER A 334 -2.20 12.61 -36.14
CA SER A 334 -2.28 11.85 -37.39
C SER A 334 -1.69 10.44 -37.25
N VAL A 335 -0.69 10.26 -36.38
CA VAL A 335 0.01 8.99 -36.14
C VAL A 335 -0.92 7.92 -35.56
N LEU A 336 -1.87 8.32 -34.72
CA LEU A 336 -2.80 7.41 -34.04
C LEU A 336 -4.24 7.51 -34.57
N SER A 337 -4.45 8.25 -35.66
CA SER A 337 -5.76 8.50 -36.26
C SER A 337 -6.46 7.22 -36.69
N ASP A 338 -5.73 6.21 -37.16
CA ASP A 338 -6.29 4.95 -37.63
C ASP A 338 -6.90 4.11 -36.49
N HIS A 339 -6.45 4.33 -35.25
CA HIS A 339 -6.92 3.60 -34.07
C HIS A 339 -7.99 4.35 -33.27
N PHE A 340 -7.87 5.67 -33.19
CA PHE A 340 -8.70 6.50 -32.30
C PHE A 340 -9.55 7.53 -33.03
N HIS A 341 -9.51 7.58 -34.37
CA HIS A 341 -10.30 8.50 -35.20
C HIS A 341 -10.16 9.97 -34.77
N LYS A 342 -8.96 10.37 -34.33
CA LYS A 342 -8.62 11.71 -33.80
C LYS A 342 -9.48 12.15 -32.60
N LYS A 343 -10.07 11.21 -31.86
CA LYS A 343 -10.85 11.49 -30.66
C LYS A 343 -9.92 11.76 -29.48
N VAL A 344 -10.15 12.87 -28.76
CA VAL A 344 -9.50 13.10 -27.46
C VAL A 344 -10.03 12.05 -26.48
N LEU A 345 -9.12 11.25 -25.92
CA LEU A 345 -9.45 10.33 -24.84
C LEU A 345 -8.78 10.83 -23.55
N PRO A 346 -9.55 11.32 -22.56
CA PRO A 346 -8.99 11.69 -21.28
C PRO A 346 -8.66 10.43 -20.46
N LEU A 347 -7.62 10.51 -19.62
CA LEU A 347 -7.30 9.49 -18.65
C LEU A 347 -8.33 9.49 -17.50
N VAL A 348 -8.63 8.30 -16.97
CA VAL A 348 -9.44 8.15 -15.76
C VAL A 348 -8.77 8.79 -14.54
N GLY A 349 -9.59 9.17 -13.55
CA GLY A 349 -9.12 9.63 -12.26
C GLY A 349 -8.14 8.64 -11.61
N GLY A 350 -7.05 9.13 -11.03
CA GLY A 350 -6.00 8.30 -10.40
C GLY A 350 -5.01 7.68 -11.40
N ALA A 351 -5.09 8.01 -12.69
CA ALA A 351 -4.04 7.70 -13.64
C ALA A 351 -2.80 8.56 -13.36
N PRO A 352 -1.58 7.98 -13.36
CA PRO A 352 -0.36 8.75 -13.16
C PRO A 352 -0.08 9.67 -14.36
N CYS A 353 0.40 10.88 -14.08
CA CYS A 353 0.70 11.92 -15.05
C CYS A 353 2.00 12.67 -14.72
N SER A 354 2.53 13.41 -15.71
CA SER A 354 3.69 14.30 -15.56
C SER A 354 4.97 13.59 -15.11
N GLY A 355 5.27 12.43 -15.70
CA GLY A 355 6.42 11.61 -15.36
C GLY A 355 6.26 10.98 -13.99
N ASN A 356 5.06 10.46 -13.70
CA ASN A 356 4.74 9.81 -12.43
C ASN A 356 4.77 10.73 -11.20
N ARG A 357 4.83 12.06 -11.38
CA ARG A 357 4.85 13.05 -10.27
C ARG A 357 3.48 13.40 -9.72
N GLY A 358 2.41 12.93 -10.37
CA GLY A 358 1.04 13.32 -10.01
C GLY A 358 -0.01 12.33 -10.49
N TYR A 359 -1.26 12.64 -10.18
CA TYR A 359 -2.44 11.90 -10.63
C TYR A 359 -3.44 12.82 -11.34
N CYS A 360 -4.14 12.28 -12.33
CA CYS A 360 -5.28 12.96 -12.92
C CYS A 360 -6.47 12.96 -11.96
N ASP A 361 -7.08 14.12 -11.75
CA ASP A 361 -8.31 14.22 -10.98
C ASP A 361 -9.57 13.91 -11.81
N LYS A 362 -10.76 13.99 -11.18
CA LYS A 362 -12.06 13.77 -11.85
C LYS A 362 -12.38 14.78 -12.95
N PHE A 363 -11.66 15.91 -13.01
CA PHE A 363 -11.78 16.94 -14.04
C PHE A 363 -10.69 16.84 -15.11
N HIS A 364 -9.94 15.73 -15.11
CA HIS A 364 -8.83 15.46 -16.03
C HIS A 364 -7.73 16.53 -15.96
N VAL A 365 -7.44 17.01 -14.76
CA VAL A 365 -6.31 17.90 -14.48
C VAL A 365 -5.24 17.13 -13.71
N CYS A 366 -3.99 17.21 -14.17
CA CYS A 366 -2.87 16.58 -13.49
C CYS A 366 -2.55 17.32 -12.18
N ARG A 367 -2.76 16.67 -11.05
CA ARG A 367 -2.42 17.15 -9.70
C ARG A 367 -1.07 16.57 -9.31
N ILE A 368 -0.06 17.43 -9.23
CA ILE A 368 1.28 17.05 -8.77
C ILE A 368 1.21 16.76 -7.28
N LEU A 369 1.80 15.63 -6.88
CA LEU A 369 1.91 15.23 -5.48
C LEU A 369 3.08 15.98 -4.84
N ASP A 370 2.86 16.40 -3.62
CA ASP A 370 3.92 16.89 -2.74
C ASP A 370 4.46 15.70 -1.94
N ALA A 371 5.71 15.29 -2.23
CA ALA A 371 6.35 14.09 -1.65
C ALA A 371 6.66 14.25 -0.16
N ASP A 372 6.89 15.49 0.30
CA ASP A 372 7.09 15.77 1.72
C ASP A 372 5.83 15.48 2.54
N GLY A 373 4.68 15.51 1.87
CA GLY A 373 3.49 14.79 2.26
C GLY A 373 2.94 15.09 3.66
N PRO A 374 1.85 14.42 4.02
CA PRO A 374 1.09 14.76 5.20
C PRO A 374 1.69 14.31 6.54
N ILE A 375 2.67 13.39 6.57
CA ILE A 375 3.40 13.06 7.81
C ILE A 375 4.29 14.22 8.26
N ALA A 376 4.88 15.01 7.36
CA ALA A 376 5.53 16.27 7.76
C ALA A 376 4.51 17.19 8.47
N ARG A 377 3.24 17.20 8.02
CA ARG A 377 2.16 17.91 8.71
C ARG A 377 1.71 17.24 10.01
N LEU A 378 1.74 15.91 10.14
CA LEU A 378 1.44 15.20 11.39
C LEU A 378 2.55 15.42 12.45
N LYS A 379 3.82 15.37 12.02
CA LYS A 379 5.00 15.75 12.82
C LYS A 379 4.86 17.18 13.36
N ASN A 380 4.35 18.10 12.52
CA ASN A 380 4.23 19.51 12.86
C ASN A 380 2.92 19.86 13.61
N SER A 381 1.82 19.11 13.40
CA SER A 381 0.50 19.42 13.99
C SER A 381 0.17 18.62 15.26
N PHE A 382 0.68 17.40 15.40
CA PHE A 382 0.39 16.54 16.57
C PHE A 382 1.54 16.46 17.56
N LEU A 383 2.78 16.60 17.08
CA LEU A 383 3.97 16.40 17.91
C LEU A 383 4.71 17.70 18.25
N HIS A 384 4.47 18.82 17.55
CA HIS A 384 5.36 20.00 17.56
C HIS A 384 6.82 19.54 17.67
N LEU A 385 7.29 18.83 16.64
CA LEU A 385 8.67 18.42 16.45
C LEU A 385 9.38 19.38 15.48
N ASP A 386 9.07 20.66 15.61
CA ASP A 386 10.07 21.72 15.45
C ASP A 386 10.75 21.76 16.83
N ASP A 387 12.03 21.47 17.00
CA ASP A 387 13.10 22.04 16.21
C ASP A 387 14.44 21.33 16.56
N PHE A 388 15.14 20.87 15.52
CA PHE A 388 16.52 20.33 15.48
C PHE A 388 16.77 18.88 15.90
N ASP A 389 17.08 18.05 14.91
CA ASP A 389 17.72 16.74 15.08
C ASP A 389 19.17 16.86 15.64
N ASP A 390 19.71 18.07 15.80
CA ASP A 390 20.95 18.37 16.51
C ASP A 390 20.99 19.85 16.97
N VAL A 391 20.91 20.10 18.28
CA VAL A 391 21.02 21.45 18.87
C VAL A 391 22.35 22.12 18.47
N GLY A 392 23.39 21.34 18.19
CA GLY A 392 24.70 21.85 17.77
C GLY A 392 24.71 22.51 16.39
N GLU A 393 23.94 22.00 15.43
CA GLU A 393 23.85 22.57 14.07
C GLU A 393 23.00 23.84 14.04
N TRP A 394 21.94 23.90 14.86
CA TRP A 394 21.15 25.13 14.99
C TRP A 394 21.92 26.28 15.62
N MET A 395 22.67 25.99 16.69
CA MET A 395 23.52 26.99 17.35
C MET A 395 24.57 27.56 16.39
N LYS A 396 25.08 26.76 15.44
CA LYS A 396 25.99 27.25 14.38
C LYS A 396 25.28 28.12 13.34
N ALA A 397 24.06 27.77 12.94
CA ALA A 397 23.30 28.52 11.95
C ALA A 397 22.74 29.86 12.49
N HIS A 398 22.37 29.89 13.77
CA HIS A 398 21.68 31.03 14.41
C HIS A 398 22.49 31.65 15.57
N TRP A 399 23.82 31.53 15.53
CA TRP A 399 24.72 32.08 16.57
C TRP A 399 24.49 33.56 16.87
N TRP A 400 24.10 34.34 15.85
CA TRP A 400 23.79 35.77 15.95
C TRP A 400 22.57 36.06 16.84
N ALA A 401 21.57 35.18 16.86
CA ALA A 401 20.37 35.35 17.68
C ALA A 401 20.67 35.13 19.17
N ILE A 402 21.55 34.16 19.47
CA ILE A 402 22.05 33.90 20.83
C ILE A 402 22.85 35.12 21.34
N LEU A 403 23.69 35.69 20.48
CA LEU A 403 24.52 36.85 20.82
C LEU A 403 23.66 38.11 21.09
N LEU A 404 22.61 38.33 20.29
CA LEU A 404 21.63 39.40 20.53
C LEU A 404 20.84 39.19 21.84
N ALA A 405 20.44 37.96 22.15
CA ALA A 405 19.76 37.65 23.41
C ALA A 405 20.65 37.93 24.64
N ILE A 406 21.94 37.58 24.58
CA ILE A 406 22.90 37.86 25.65
C ILE A 406 23.14 39.37 25.82
N LEU A 407 23.30 40.10 24.72
CA LEU A 407 23.53 41.56 24.75
C LEU A 407 22.32 42.31 25.30
N THR A 408 21.10 41.88 24.93
CA THR A 408 19.86 42.46 25.47
C THR A 408 19.67 42.16 26.95
N LEU A 409 19.91 40.92 27.40
CA LEU A 409 19.87 40.55 28.82
C LEU A 409 20.91 41.33 29.65
N SER A 410 22.10 41.53 29.09
CA SER A 410 23.18 42.29 29.76
C SER A 410 22.89 43.79 29.81
N GLY A 411 22.17 44.34 28.82
CA GLY A 411 21.72 45.73 28.82
C GLY A 411 20.50 46.02 29.70
N VAL A 412 19.73 45.00 30.07
CA VAL A 412 18.56 45.12 30.99
C VAL A 412 18.95 44.89 32.45
N MET A 413 20.08 44.23 32.71
CA MET A 413 20.63 44.01 34.05
C MET A 413 21.78 44.96 34.43
N GLY A 414 22.10 45.94 33.57
CA GLY A 414 23.17 46.93 33.76
C GLY A 414 22.66 48.31 34.13
#